data_AF-A0A821MA61-F1
#
_entry.id   AF-A0A821MA61-F1
#
_cell.length_a   1.000
_cell.length_b   1.000
_cell.length_c   1.000
_cell.angle_alpha   90.00
_cell.angle_beta   90.00
_cell.angle_gamma   90.00
#
_symmetry.space_group_name_H-M   'P 1'
#
loop_
_entity.id
_entity.type
_entity.pdbx_description
1 polymer ?
#
loop_
_entity_poly.entity_id
_entity_poly.type
_entity_poly.pdbx_seq_one_letter_code
_entity_poly.pdbx_strand_id
1 'polypeptide(L)'
;MVSIALDFIRAERLGLFKEHLDAVRKMLPYFHAGGHFLYAKSAHLYLQDMIKLEETMDEQSFQNFKNGFFTVKRTEKFNSGTWTDMVIEQSLMKSMKTEGGVSRGRSTQESVLCKWLYAMYATNTICEEIERFCNISLDSVDQHVDARYSRIKRDNTDVNKLVD
;
A
#
# COMPACT_ATOMS: atom_id res chain seq x y z
N MET A 1 3.25 -15.62 -21.77
CA MET A 1 3.46 -15.26 -20.35
C MET A 1 3.97 -13.82 -20.20
N VAL A 2 5.23 -13.50 -20.56
CA VAL A 2 5.81 -12.14 -20.35
C VAL A 2 4.93 -11.01 -20.93
N SER A 3 4.43 -11.16 -22.16
CA SER A 3 3.51 -10.19 -22.77
C SER A 3 2.24 -9.92 -21.94
N ILE A 4 1.67 -10.97 -21.34
CA ILE A 4 0.46 -10.88 -20.50
C ILE A 4 0.77 -10.17 -19.17
N ALA A 5 1.96 -10.40 -18.60
CA ALA A 5 2.42 -9.68 -17.43
C ALA A 5 2.65 -8.18 -17.73
N LEU A 6 3.18 -7.84 -18.91
CA LEU A 6 3.32 -6.46 -19.35
C LEU A 6 1.95 -5.80 -19.61
N ASP A 7 0.99 -6.51 -20.22
CA ASP A 7 -0.39 -6.04 -20.39
C ASP A 7 -1.08 -5.76 -19.04
N PHE A 8 -0.91 -6.67 -18.06
CA PHE A 8 -1.43 -6.52 -16.70
C PHE A 8 -0.86 -5.28 -16.01
N ILE A 9 0.48 -5.16 -15.96
CA ILE A 9 1.15 -4.00 -15.37
C ILE A 9 0.72 -2.71 -16.09
N ARG A 10 0.63 -2.71 -17.43
CA ARG A 10 0.15 -1.55 -18.19
C ARG A 10 -1.27 -1.17 -17.78
N ALA A 11 -2.16 -2.14 -17.64
CA ALA A 11 -3.55 -1.90 -17.29
C ALA A 11 -3.67 -1.27 -15.89
N GLU A 12 -2.99 -1.82 -14.88
CA GLU A 12 -2.93 -1.24 -13.53
C GLU A 12 -2.32 0.17 -13.54
N ARG A 13 -1.14 0.35 -14.17
CA ARG A 13 -0.43 1.64 -14.19
C ARG A 13 -1.20 2.78 -14.87
N LEU A 14 -2.18 2.44 -15.72
CA LEU A 14 -3.02 3.39 -16.45
C LEU A 14 -4.46 3.49 -15.94
N GLY A 15 -4.89 2.64 -15.01
CA GLY A 15 -6.28 2.62 -14.53
C GLY A 15 -7.27 1.98 -15.52
N LEU A 16 -6.83 1.03 -16.34
CA LEU A 16 -7.64 0.39 -17.37
C LEU A 16 -8.30 -0.90 -16.84
N PHE A 17 -9.49 -0.77 -16.24
CA PHE A 17 -10.12 -1.87 -15.49
C PHE A 17 -10.43 -3.11 -16.34
N LYS A 18 -10.95 -2.91 -17.56
CA LYS A 18 -11.33 -4.02 -18.45
C LYS A 18 -10.10 -4.81 -18.91
N GLU A 19 -9.06 -4.10 -19.33
CA GLU A 19 -7.77 -4.64 -19.75
C GLU A 19 -7.07 -5.41 -18.62
N HIS A 20 -7.23 -4.95 -17.38
CA HIS A 20 -6.75 -5.64 -16.18
C HIS A 20 -7.43 -7.00 -16.01
N LEU A 21 -8.77 -7.05 -16.04
CA LEU A 21 -9.52 -8.31 -15.97
C LEU A 21 -9.19 -9.25 -17.14
N ASP A 22 -9.04 -8.71 -18.34
CA ASP A 22 -8.61 -9.49 -19.51
C ASP A 22 -7.19 -10.05 -19.36
N ALA A 23 -6.27 -9.33 -18.71
CA ALA A 23 -4.94 -9.83 -18.43
C ALA A 23 -4.96 -10.93 -17.34
N VAL A 24 -5.70 -10.75 -16.24
CA VAL A 24 -5.91 -11.79 -15.21
C VAL A 24 -6.50 -13.06 -15.84
N ARG A 25 -7.53 -12.92 -16.68
CA ARG A 25 -8.14 -14.03 -17.43
C ARG A 25 -7.13 -14.79 -18.29
N LYS A 26 -6.22 -14.09 -18.96
CA LYS A 26 -5.12 -14.69 -19.75
C LYS A 26 -4.02 -15.32 -18.88
N MET A 27 -3.86 -14.92 -17.61
CA MET A 27 -2.91 -15.53 -16.67
C MET A 27 -3.38 -16.87 -16.10
N LEU A 28 -4.69 -17.08 -15.95
CA LEU A 28 -5.26 -18.28 -15.32
C LEU A 28 -4.65 -19.62 -15.80
N PRO A 29 -4.49 -19.89 -17.12
CA PRO A 29 -3.90 -21.15 -17.58
C PRO A 29 -2.46 -21.35 -17.10
N TYR A 30 -1.70 -20.28 -16.90
CA TYR A 30 -0.33 -20.33 -16.40
C TYR A 30 -0.26 -20.60 -14.90
N PHE A 31 -1.23 -20.12 -14.11
CA PHE A 31 -1.31 -20.49 -12.69
C PHE A 31 -1.62 -21.99 -12.52
N HIS A 32 -2.49 -22.56 -13.37
CA HIS A 32 -2.74 -24.01 -13.39
C HIS A 32 -1.50 -24.79 -13.86
N ALA A 33 -0.89 -24.40 -14.97
CA ALA A 33 0.30 -25.07 -15.52
C ALA A 33 1.52 -25.00 -14.60
N GLY A 34 1.67 -23.93 -13.82
CA GLY A 34 2.73 -23.77 -12.81
C GLY A 34 2.44 -24.45 -11.46
N GLY A 35 1.32 -25.16 -11.30
CA GLY A 35 0.95 -25.79 -10.04
C GLY A 35 0.53 -24.81 -8.93
N HIS A 36 0.35 -23.54 -9.25
CA HIS A 36 -0.05 -22.48 -8.31
C HIS A 36 -1.57 -22.49 -8.05
N PHE A 37 -2.12 -23.64 -7.67
CA PHE A 37 -3.57 -23.88 -7.59
C PHE A 37 -4.30 -22.94 -6.63
N LEU A 38 -3.67 -22.51 -5.54
CA LEU A 38 -4.25 -21.51 -4.62
C LEU A 38 -4.43 -20.15 -5.31
N TYR A 39 -3.42 -19.66 -6.01
CA TYR A 39 -3.51 -18.43 -6.81
C TYR A 39 -4.51 -18.60 -7.96
N ALA A 40 -4.53 -19.76 -8.62
CA ALA A 40 -5.50 -20.05 -9.68
C ALA A 40 -6.94 -20.01 -9.16
N LYS A 41 -7.21 -20.57 -7.97
CA LYS A 41 -8.52 -20.51 -7.31
C LYS A 41 -8.90 -19.07 -6.95
N SER A 42 -8.02 -18.34 -6.29
CA SER A 42 -8.29 -16.95 -5.88
C SER A 42 -8.49 -16.02 -7.07
N ALA A 43 -7.70 -16.17 -8.14
CA ALA A 43 -7.84 -15.39 -9.37
C ALA A 43 -9.15 -15.72 -10.13
N HIS A 44 -9.62 -16.98 -10.08
CA HIS A 44 -10.93 -17.36 -10.62
C HIS A 44 -12.08 -16.69 -9.86
N LEU A 45 -12.05 -16.72 -8.51
CA LEU A 45 -13.06 -16.05 -7.68
C LEU A 45 -13.06 -14.54 -7.92
N TYR A 46 -11.89 -13.90 -7.80
CA TYR A 46 -11.71 -12.48 -8.09
C TYR A 46 -12.25 -12.09 -9.47
N LEU A 47 -11.95 -12.85 -10.53
CA LEU A 47 -12.44 -12.55 -11.87
C LEU A 47 -13.97 -12.66 -11.98
N GLN A 48 -14.58 -13.65 -11.31
CA GLN A 48 -16.05 -13.80 -11.28
C GLN A 48 -16.72 -12.64 -10.53
N ASP A 49 -16.20 -12.27 -9.37
CA ASP A 49 -16.72 -11.17 -8.55
C ASP A 49 -16.56 -9.82 -9.28
N MET A 50 -15.40 -9.56 -9.89
CA MET A 50 -15.13 -8.32 -10.62
C MET A 50 -15.94 -8.19 -11.92
N ILE A 51 -16.30 -9.29 -12.58
CA ILE A 51 -17.19 -9.26 -13.76
C ILE A 51 -18.62 -8.90 -13.33
N LYS A 52 -19.06 -9.31 -12.14
CA LYS A 52 -20.38 -9.01 -11.57
C LYS A 52 -20.40 -7.77 -10.67
N LEU A 53 -19.35 -6.94 -10.70
CA LEU A 53 -19.23 -5.79 -9.84
C LEU A 53 -20.36 -4.76 -10.08
N GLU A 54 -20.83 -4.63 -11.32
CA GLU A 54 -21.98 -3.80 -11.72
C GLU A 54 -23.30 -4.24 -11.07
N GLU A 55 -23.45 -5.53 -10.73
CA GLU A 55 -24.66 -6.08 -10.10
C GLU A 55 -24.70 -5.83 -8.57
N THR A 56 -23.57 -5.44 -7.97
CA THR A 56 -23.37 -5.44 -6.51
C THR A 56 -22.89 -4.09 -5.94
N MET A 57 -22.25 -3.26 -6.76
CA MET A 57 -21.80 -1.91 -6.43
C MET A 57 -22.84 -0.86 -6.87
N ASP A 58 -22.84 0.32 -6.24
CA ASP A 58 -23.65 1.42 -6.74
C ASP A 58 -23.12 1.93 -8.09
N GLU A 59 -24.03 2.38 -8.95
CA GLU A 59 -23.72 2.83 -10.32
C GLU A 59 -22.61 3.89 -10.35
N GLN A 60 -22.63 4.87 -9.44
CA GLN A 60 -21.67 5.97 -9.44
C GLN A 60 -20.26 5.49 -9.07
N SER A 61 -20.12 4.64 -8.05
CA SER A 61 -18.85 4.00 -7.71
C SER A 61 -18.38 3.07 -8.81
N PHE A 62 -19.27 2.31 -9.46
CA PHE A 62 -18.89 1.43 -10.56
C PHE A 62 -18.39 2.21 -11.79
N GLN A 63 -19.02 3.34 -12.13
CA GLN A 63 -18.53 4.25 -13.18
C GLN A 63 -17.17 4.85 -12.81
N ASN A 64 -16.97 5.28 -11.55
CA ASN A 64 -15.66 5.75 -11.08
C ASN A 64 -14.59 4.64 -11.19
N PHE A 65 -14.96 3.39 -10.85
CA PHE A 65 -14.08 2.22 -10.97
C PHE A 65 -13.69 1.95 -12.44
N LYS A 66 -14.65 1.98 -13.37
CA LYS A 66 -14.41 1.90 -14.83
C LYS A 66 -13.51 3.04 -15.33
N ASN A 67 -13.62 4.23 -14.74
CA ASN A 67 -12.79 5.41 -15.02
C ASN A 67 -11.40 5.38 -14.34
N GLY A 68 -10.99 4.26 -13.74
CA GLY A 68 -9.63 4.04 -13.24
C GLY A 68 -9.41 4.38 -11.76
N PHE A 69 -10.46 4.72 -11.01
CA PHE A 69 -10.35 5.15 -9.60
C PHE A 69 -9.96 4.01 -8.65
N PHE A 70 -9.86 2.76 -9.15
CA PHE A 70 -9.20 1.65 -8.45
C PHE A 70 -7.68 1.83 -8.33
N THR A 71 -7.10 2.82 -9.01
CA THR A 71 -5.70 3.22 -8.87
C THR A 71 -5.54 4.68 -8.45
N VAL A 72 -4.49 4.96 -7.69
CA VAL A 72 -4.08 6.30 -7.27
C VAL A 72 -2.75 6.66 -7.93
N LYS A 73 -2.62 7.91 -8.38
CA LYS A 73 -1.36 8.48 -8.86
C LYS A 73 -0.83 9.46 -7.81
N ARG A 74 0.36 9.22 -7.25
CA ARG A 74 1.07 10.16 -6.36
C ARG A 74 1.91 11.20 -7.13
N THR A 75 1.96 11.12 -8.47
CA THR A 75 2.72 12.02 -9.34
C THR A 75 2.04 12.17 -10.70
N GLU A 76 2.30 13.28 -11.40
CA GLU A 76 1.80 13.54 -12.77
C GLU A 76 2.40 12.63 -13.87
N LYS A 77 3.15 11.59 -13.51
CA LYS A 77 3.71 10.64 -14.48
C LYS A 77 2.59 9.74 -15.03
N PHE A 78 2.51 9.67 -16.36
CA PHE A 78 1.47 8.97 -17.11
C PHE A 78 1.14 7.56 -16.57
N ASN A 79 2.17 6.73 -16.36
CA ASN A 79 2.11 5.33 -15.94
C ASN A 79 2.45 5.11 -14.45
N SER A 80 2.10 6.05 -13.57
CA SER A 80 2.35 5.95 -12.13
C SER A 80 1.16 5.48 -11.28
N GLY A 81 0.09 4.99 -11.91
CA GLY A 81 -1.05 4.39 -11.20
C GLY A 81 -0.59 3.26 -10.28
N THR A 82 -1.09 3.22 -9.05
CA THR A 82 -0.84 2.14 -8.08
C THR A 82 -2.18 1.75 -7.46
N TRP A 83 -2.45 0.46 -7.30
CA TRP A 83 -3.73 -0.04 -6.78
C TRP A 83 -4.05 0.60 -5.41
N THR A 84 -5.32 0.99 -5.20
CA THR A 84 -5.75 1.71 -3.98
C THR A 84 -5.36 1.00 -2.69
N ASP A 85 -5.60 -0.31 -2.60
CA ASP A 85 -5.21 -1.17 -1.47
C ASP A 85 -3.70 -1.10 -1.17
N MET A 86 -2.84 -1.18 -2.19
CA MET A 86 -1.39 -1.05 -2.01
C MET A 86 -1.00 0.36 -1.52
N VAL A 87 -1.68 1.41 -1.97
CA VAL A 87 -1.42 2.78 -1.49
C VAL A 87 -1.89 2.96 -0.05
N ILE A 88 -3.04 2.39 0.32
CA ILE A 88 -3.54 2.34 1.69
C ILE A 88 -2.58 1.55 2.57
N GLU A 89 -2.05 0.41 2.11
CA GLU A 89 -1.10 -0.38 2.89
C GLU A 89 0.20 0.37 3.13
N GLN A 90 0.82 0.92 2.08
CA GLN A 90 2.11 1.60 2.19
C GLN A 90 2.04 2.95 2.94
N SER A 91 0.88 3.64 2.94
CA SER A 91 0.74 4.97 3.54
C SER A 91 0.05 4.93 4.93
N LEU A 92 -1.11 4.27 5.01
CA LEU A 92 -1.90 4.21 6.25
C LEU A 92 -1.58 2.96 7.07
N MET A 93 -1.57 1.76 6.47
CA MET A 93 -1.33 0.54 7.26
C MET A 93 0.10 0.45 7.79
N LYS A 94 1.11 0.95 7.05
CA LYS A 94 2.50 1.04 7.52
C LYS A 94 2.54 1.69 8.91
N SER A 95 1.93 2.87 9.05
CA SER A 95 1.88 3.62 10.30
C SER A 95 0.85 3.09 11.33
N MET A 96 -0.18 2.34 10.91
CA MET A 96 -1.04 1.59 11.85
C MET A 96 -0.30 0.41 12.50
N LYS A 97 0.61 -0.22 11.75
CA LYS A 97 1.36 -1.44 12.11
C LYS A 97 2.70 -1.18 12.84
N THR A 98 3.18 0.07 12.86
CA THR A 98 4.31 0.48 13.71
C THR A 98 3.94 0.49 15.20
N GLU A 99 4.95 0.48 16.07
CA GLU A 99 4.79 0.62 17.51
C GLU A 99 4.08 1.94 17.87
N GLY A 100 3.14 1.91 18.82
CA GLY A 100 2.26 3.04 19.13
C GLY A 100 1.13 3.31 18.12
N GLY A 101 1.10 2.60 16.99
CA GLY A 101 0.01 2.59 16.00
C GLY A 101 -1.23 1.82 16.49
N VAL A 102 -2.34 1.95 15.75
CA VAL A 102 -3.65 1.35 16.13
C VAL A 102 -3.55 -0.14 16.40
N SER A 103 -2.94 -0.92 15.50
CA SER A 103 -2.97 -2.38 15.60
C SER A 103 -2.02 -2.97 16.64
N ARG A 104 -1.15 -2.14 17.24
CA ARG A 104 -0.13 -2.58 18.23
C ARG A 104 -0.21 -1.85 19.57
N GLY A 105 -1.18 -0.96 19.80
CA GLY A 105 -1.27 -0.28 21.11
C GLY A 105 -2.43 0.70 21.37
N ARG A 106 -3.49 0.75 20.55
CA ARG A 106 -4.65 1.64 20.81
C ARG A 106 -5.99 0.92 20.69
N SER A 107 -7.03 1.51 21.28
CA SER A 107 -8.40 1.01 21.23
C SER A 107 -8.93 0.98 19.79
N THR A 108 -9.67 -0.08 19.45
CA THR A 108 -10.38 -0.24 18.16
C THR A 108 -11.76 0.44 18.13
N GLN A 109 -12.11 1.21 19.17
CA GLN A 109 -13.31 2.04 19.14
C GLN A 109 -13.26 3.05 17.98
N GLU A 110 -14.38 3.18 17.26
CA GLU A 110 -14.53 4.05 16.10
C GLU A 110 -14.08 5.50 16.36
N SER A 111 -14.40 6.06 17.53
CA SER A 111 -13.98 7.41 17.92
C SER A 111 -12.46 7.59 18.02
N VAL A 112 -11.71 6.51 18.30
CA VAL A 112 -10.24 6.48 18.33
C VAL A 112 -9.69 6.23 16.93
N LEU A 113 -10.30 5.33 16.17
CA LEU A 113 -9.95 5.05 14.76
C LEU A 113 -10.08 6.32 13.90
N CYS A 114 -11.20 7.03 13.98
CA CYS A 114 -11.43 8.27 13.24
C CYS A 114 -10.42 9.35 13.60
N LYS A 115 -10.18 9.60 14.90
CA LYS A 115 -9.14 10.55 15.35
C LYS A 115 -7.75 10.18 14.82
N TRP A 116 -7.43 8.89 14.81
CA TRP A 116 -6.16 8.39 14.27
C TRP A 116 -6.09 8.62 12.76
N LEU A 117 -7.12 8.22 12.00
CA LEU A 117 -7.14 8.32 10.53
C LEU A 117 -7.01 9.78 10.05
N TYR A 118 -7.71 10.73 10.68
CA TYR A 118 -7.57 12.16 10.38
C TYR A 118 -6.21 12.74 10.79
N ALA A 119 -5.71 12.41 11.99
CA ALA A 119 -4.43 12.94 12.47
C ALA A 119 -3.24 12.38 11.68
N MET A 120 -3.29 11.10 11.31
CA MET A 120 -2.16 10.40 10.72
C MET A 120 -1.85 10.77 9.28
N TYR A 121 -2.83 11.23 8.51
CA TYR A 121 -2.53 11.81 7.22
C TYR A 121 -1.59 13.03 7.36
N ALA A 122 -1.87 13.90 8.34
CA ALA A 122 -1.05 15.06 8.64
C ALA A 122 0.30 14.68 9.28
N THR A 123 0.30 13.81 10.30
CA THR A 123 1.56 13.42 10.97
C THR A 123 2.44 12.54 10.10
N ASN A 124 1.91 11.68 9.24
CA ASN A 124 2.72 10.92 8.28
C ASN A 124 3.38 11.84 7.25
N THR A 125 2.69 12.89 6.80
CA THR A 125 3.32 13.94 5.97
C THR A 125 4.48 14.61 6.73
N ILE A 126 4.28 14.96 8.01
CA ILE A 126 5.35 15.53 8.85
C ILE A 126 6.50 14.52 9.04
N CYS A 127 6.23 13.24 9.26
CA CYS A 127 7.25 12.20 9.35
C CYS A 127 8.02 12.03 8.03
N GLU A 128 7.34 11.98 6.87
CA GLU A 128 7.97 11.92 5.55
C GLU A 128 8.89 13.13 5.30
N GLU A 129 8.50 14.34 5.72
CA GLU A 129 9.34 15.53 5.60
C GLU A 129 10.47 15.60 6.67
N ILE A 130 10.29 15.05 7.88
CA ILE A 130 11.35 14.92 8.88
C ILE A 130 12.37 13.85 8.48
N GLU A 131 11.91 12.72 7.95
CA GLU A 131 12.76 11.68 7.35
C GLU A 131 13.58 12.28 6.20
N ARG A 132 12.95 13.05 5.30
CA ARG A 132 13.64 13.82 4.26
C ARG A 132 14.63 14.85 4.80
N PHE A 133 14.27 15.60 5.85
CA PHE A 133 15.13 16.62 6.46
C PHE A 133 16.36 16.04 7.17
N CYS A 134 16.15 14.98 7.96
CA CYS A 134 17.22 14.23 8.63
C CYS A 134 18.00 13.32 7.68
N ASN A 135 17.51 13.14 6.45
CA ASN A 135 18.03 12.20 5.45
C ASN A 135 18.11 10.74 6.00
N ILE A 136 17.03 10.32 6.68
CA ILE A 136 16.81 8.97 7.22
C ILE A 136 15.62 8.37 6.46
N SER A 137 15.62 7.06 6.20
CA SER A 137 14.43 6.33 5.74
C SER A 137 14.09 5.22 6.73
N LEU A 138 12.81 5.12 7.07
CA LEU A 138 12.25 4.11 7.98
C LEU A 138 11.31 3.19 7.21
N ASP A 139 11.85 2.53 6.16
CA ASP A 139 11.05 1.75 5.22
C ASP A 139 10.55 0.38 5.73
N SER A 140 11.19 -0.21 6.75
CA SER A 140 10.75 -1.49 7.32
C SER A 140 9.73 -1.34 8.45
N VAL A 141 8.67 -2.16 8.42
CA VAL A 141 7.60 -2.17 9.45
C VAL A 141 8.14 -2.51 10.84
N ASP A 142 9.13 -3.41 10.90
CA ASP A 142 9.90 -3.59 12.11
C ASP A 142 11.12 -2.65 12.10
N GLN A 143 11.10 -1.81 13.14
CA GLN A 143 12.22 -1.09 13.73
C GLN A 143 12.82 0.08 12.93
N HIS A 144 12.34 1.30 13.24
CA HIS A 144 13.29 2.34 13.67
C HIS A 144 13.93 1.81 14.94
N VAL A 145 14.98 1.04 14.74
CA VAL A 145 16.08 1.10 15.66
C VAL A 145 17.21 1.68 14.79
N ASP A 146 17.30 3.01 14.71
CA ASP A 146 18.52 3.82 14.93
C ASP A 146 18.41 4.99 15.97
N ALA A 147 17.66 4.99 17.08
CA ALA A 147 16.90 4.00 17.83
C ALA A 147 17.52 2.58 18.01
N ARG A 148 18.68 2.28 17.38
CA ARG A 148 19.49 1.06 17.49
C ARG A 148 20.07 1.15 18.86
N TYR A 149 19.97 0.07 19.61
CA TYR A 149 20.50 0.04 20.95
C TYR A 149 22.02 0.31 21.00
N SER A 150 22.75 -0.01 19.92
CA SER A 150 24.18 0.34 19.77
C SER A 150 24.44 1.79 19.35
N ARG A 151 23.50 2.47 18.68
CA ARG A 151 23.70 3.82 18.10
C ARG A 151 23.52 4.91 19.14
N ILE A 152 22.33 4.98 19.73
CA ILE A 152 21.99 5.93 20.81
C ILE A 152 22.98 5.81 21.98
N LYS A 153 23.46 4.59 22.26
CA LYS A 153 24.44 4.34 23.33
C LYS A 153 25.80 5.03 23.08
N ARG A 154 26.19 5.23 21.82
CA ARG A 154 27.41 5.96 21.46
C ARG A 154 27.18 7.48 21.45
N ASP A 155 26.03 7.92 20.93
CA ASP A 155 25.68 9.35 20.88
C ASP A 155 25.67 9.97 22.30
N ASN A 156 25.19 9.22 23.30
CA ASN A 156 25.28 9.59 24.73
C ASN A 156 26.71 9.66 25.31
N THR A 157 27.71 9.03 24.69
CA THR A 157 29.08 9.00 25.20
C THR A 157 29.91 10.19 24.73
N ASP A 158 29.59 10.73 23.55
CA ASP A 158 30.33 11.87 22.98
C ASP A 158 29.77 13.24 23.43
N VAL A 159 28.47 13.35 23.72
CA VAL A 159 27.89 14.58 24.31
C VAL A 159 28.47 14.89 25.69
N ASN A 160 28.78 13.88 26.51
CA ASN A 160 29.41 14.08 27.82
C ASN A 160 30.80 14.75 27.73
N LYS A 161 31.51 14.62 26.61
CA LYS A 161 32.83 15.26 26.39
C LYS A 161 32.75 16.75 26.03
N LEU A 162 31.54 17.30 25.93
CA LEU A 162 31.28 18.71 25.62
C LEU A 162 30.87 19.53 26.86
N VAL A 163 30.80 18.89 28.04
CA VAL A 163 30.34 19.49 29.31
C VAL A 163 31.43 19.42 30.40
N ASP A 164 32.48 18.62 30.19
CA ASP A 164 33.79 18.69 30.87
C ASP A 164 34.70 19.75 30.20
#